data_AF-A0A520IJ95-F1
#
_entry.id   AF-A0A520IJ95-F1
#
_cell.length_a   1.000
_cell.length_b   1.000
_cell.length_c   1.000
_cell.angle_alpha   90.00
_cell.angle_beta   90.00
_cell.angle_gamma   90.00
#
_symmetry.space_group_name_H-M   'P 1'
#
loop_
_entity.id
_entity.type
_entity.pdbx_description
1 polymer ?
#
loop_
_entity_poly.entity_id
_entity_poly.type
_entity_poly.pdbx_seq_one_letter_code
_entity_poly.pdbx_strand_id
1 'polypeptide(L)'
;NMDGHRRGPAHAIFPSDRTIPFEEMEYEMPRAVGLEALEEVVGWIRRKRLPVSFPFEFRVVAADDIWMSPMNAGPVAAISMHQYARMPWRALFADAEAIFRGGGGRPHWAKRHTLGRADVDALYPMAERYRAVRRAADPSGKFLNPHLAELFS
;
A
#
# COMPACT_ATOMS: atom_id res chain seq x y z
N ASN A 1 24.82 8.63 -22.98
CA ASN A 1 24.72 7.24 -23.49
C ASN A 1 23.63 6.50 -22.75
N MET A 2 22.38 6.64 -23.20
CA MET A 2 21.25 5.84 -22.73
C MET A 2 20.93 4.78 -23.79
N ASP A 3 21.81 3.79 -23.94
CA ASP A 3 21.36 2.52 -24.49
C ASP A 3 20.55 1.84 -23.36
N GLY A 4 19.28 2.26 -23.24
CA GLY A 4 18.39 1.99 -22.10
C GLY A 4 17.91 0.54 -21.98
N HIS A 5 18.47 -0.38 -22.76
CA HIS A 5 18.15 -1.79 -22.72
C HIS A 5 19.17 -2.53 -21.85
N ARG A 6 18.71 -2.98 -20.68
CA ARG A 6 19.46 -3.91 -19.83
C ARG A 6 18.84 -5.31 -19.93
N ARG A 7 19.67 -6.33 -20.11
CA ARG A 7 19.27 -7.74 -20.08
C ARG A 7 20.21 -8.50 -19.14
N GLY A 8 19.63 -9.33 -18.28
CA GLY A 8 20.39 -10.12 -17.31
C GLY A 8 19.46 -10.82 -16.33
N PRO A 9 20.03 -11.54 -15.35
CA PRO A 9 19.25 -12.12 -14.26
C PRO A 9 18.41 -11.06 -13.54
N ALA A 10 17.19 -11.43 -13.11
CA ALA A 10 16.24 -10.52 -12.47
C ALA A 10 16.86 -9.67 -11.34
N HIS A 11 17.68 -10.28 -10.48
CA HIS A 11 18.35 -9.61 -9.36
C HIS A 11 19.41 -8.56 -9.78
N ALA A 12 19.91 -8.62 -11.01
CA ALA A 12 20.85 -7.62 -11.54
C ALA A 12 20.14 -6.49 -12.30
N ILE A 13 18.85 -6.69 -12.61
CA ILE A 13 18.06 -5.76 -13.42
C ILE A 13 17.06 -5.01 -12.54
N PHE A 14 16.20 -5.69 -11.79
CA PHE A 14 15.08 -5.01 -11.12
C PHE A 14 15.44 -4.16 -9.90
N PRO A 15 16.46 -4.49 -9.08
CA PRO A 15 16.81 -3.62 -7.97
C PRO A 15 17.21 -2.22 -8.44
N SER A 16 16.73 -1.22 -7.70
CA SER A 16 17.06 0.18 -7.91
C SER A 16 17.41 0.82 -6.58
N ASP A 17 18.48 1.59 -6.54
CA ASP A 17 18.83 2.35 -5.35
C ASP A 17 17.87 3.53 -5.16
N ARG A 18 17.38 3.68 -3.93
CA ARG A 18 16.64 4.87 -3.48
C ARG A 18 17.53 5.63 -2.51
N THR A 19 18.09 6.74 -2.96
CA THR A 19 19.07 7.53 -2.19
C THR A 19 18.45 8.71 -1.44
N ILE A 20 17.17 9.02 -1.69
CA ILE A 20 16.44 10.10 -1.03
C ILE A 20 15.48 9.48 -0.02
N PRO A 21 15.55 9.84 1.28
CA PRO A 21 14.57 9.39 2.26
C PRO A 21 13.17 9.95 1.99
N PHE A 22 12.17 9.09 2.01
CA PHE A 22 10.77 9.44 1.83
C PHE A 22 9.87 8.59 2.71
N GLU A 23 8.64 9.07 2.88
CA GLU A 23 7.52 8.33 3.44
C GLU A 23 6.64 7.87 2.27
N GLU A 24 6.05 6.69 2.39
CA GLU A 24 5.31 6.07 1.29
C GLU A 24 4.01 5.44 1.78
N MET A 25 2.96 5.65 1.00
CA MET A 25 1.69 4.94 1.06
C MET A 25 1.50 4.20 -0.27
N GLU A 26 0.96 2.99 -0.22
CA GLU A 26 0.58 2.27 -1.42
C GLU A 26 -0.74 1.56 -1.18
N TYR A 27 -1.63 1.65 -2.17
CA TYR A 27 -2.93 1.00 -2.17
C TYR A 27 -3.10 0.14 -3.41
N GLU A 28 -3.56 -1.07 -3.18
CA GLU A 28 -3.92 -2.05 -4.18
C GLU A 28 -5.40 -1.86 -4.54
N MET A 29 -5.64 -1.17 -5.65
CA MET A 29 -6.98 -0.90 -6.17
C MET A 29 -7.48 -2.09 -7.00
N PRO A 30 -8.79 -2.40 -7.03
CA PRO A 30 -9.32 -3.30 -8.05
C PRO A 30 -8.86 -2.83 -9.44
N ARG A 31 -8.29 -3.73 -10.25
CA ARG A 31 -7.64 -3.35 -11.51
C ARG A 31 -8.54 -2.51 -12.44
N ALA A 32 -9.85 -2.77 -12.41
CA ALA A 32 -10.83 -2.05 -13.22
C ALA A 32 -10.95 -0.55 -12.90
N VAL A 33 -10.65 -0.13 -11.67
CA VAL A 33 -10.79 1.28 -11.22
C VAL A 33 -9.44 1.97 -10.97
N GLY A 34 -8.32 1.28 -11.20
CA GLY A 34 -6.99 1.79 -10.86
C GLY A 34 -6.63 3.13 -11.51
N LEU A 35 -6.96 3.32 -12.80
CA LEU A 35 -6.69 4.58 -13.49
C LEU A 35 -7.59 5.72 -12.99
N GLU A 36 -8.87 5.44 -12.73
CA GLU A 36 -9.81 6.42 -12.17
C GLU A 36 -9.35 6.89 -10.79
N ALA A 37 -8.94 5.96 -9.92
CA ALA A 37 -8.41 6.29 -8.60
C ALA A 37 -7.12 7.13 -8.67
N LEU A 38 -6.22 6.84 -9.63
CA LEU A 38 -5.02 7.64 -9.87
C LEU A 38 -5.37 9.05 -10.33
N GLU A 39 -6.30 9.19 -11.27
CA GLU A 39 -6.78 10.48 -11.75
C GLU A 39 -7.43 11.29 -10.64
N GLU A 40 -8.21 10.64 -9.77
CA GLU A 40 -8.88 11.28 -8.64
C GLU A 40 -7.86 11.85 -7.64
N VAL A 41 -6.88 11.06 -7.20
CA VAL A 41 -5.86 11.52 -6.24
C VAL A 41 -4.96 12.61 -6.83
N VAL A 42 -4.57 12.49 -8.11
CA VAL A 42 -3.81 13.54 -8.81
C VAL A 42 -4.64 14.81 -8.96
N GLY A 43 -5.92 14.68 -9.29
CA GLY A 43 -6.86 15.80 -9.38
C GLY A 43 -7.03 16.50 -8.04
N TRP A 44 -7.17 15.74 -6.95
CA TRP A 44 -7.24 16.25 -5.59
C TRP A 44 -5.97 17.04 -5.20
N ILE A 45 -4.79 16.49 -5.47
CA ILE A 45 -3.49 17.17 -5.26
C ILE A 45 -3.45 18.51 -5.99
N ARG A 46 -3.83 18.52 -7.28
CA ARG A 46 -3.81 19.74 -8.11
C ARG A 46 -4.81 20.79 -7.61
N ARG A 47 -6.04 20.39 -7.29
CA ARG A 47 -7.08 21.30 -6.79
C ARG A 47 -6.69 21.95 -5.47
N LYS A 48 -6.13 21.17 -4.54
CA LYS A 48 -5.67 21.68 -3.23
C LYS A 48 -4.27 22.33 -3.28
N ARG A 49 -3.59 22.30 -4.43
CA ARG A 49 -2.20 22.79 -4.61
C ARG A 49 -1.24 22.18 -3.57
N LEU A 50 -1.38 20.88 -3.32
CA LEU A 50 -0.58 20.19 -2.30
C LEU A 50 0.87 20.05 -2.76
N PRO A 51 1.85 20.16 -1.83
CA PRO A 51 3.27 20.16 -2.16
C PRO A 51 3.81 18.73 -2.34
N VAL A 52 3.26 18.00 -3.30
CA VAL A 52 3.67 16.64 -3.68
C VAL A 52 4.56 16.74 -4.93
N SER A 53 5.83 16.37 -4.80
CA SER A 53 6.84 16.50 -5.86
C SER A 53 7.32 15.16 -6.42
N PHE A 54 7.02 14.05 -5.73
CA PHE A 54 7.40 12.72 -6.19
C PHE A 54 6.42 12.21 -7.25
N PRO A 55 6.90 11.42 -8.23
CA PRO A 55 6.02 10.71 -9.14
C PRO A 55 5.21 9.66 -8.38
N PHE A 56 4.01 9.40 -8.89
CA PHE A 56 3.27 8.20 -8.53
C PHE A 56 3.90 6.99 -9.21
N GLU A 57 3.91 5.86 -8.50
CA GLU A 57 4.24 4.57 -9.08
C GLU A 57 2.92 3.83 -9.33
N PHE A 58 2.81 3.24 -10.51
CA PHE A 58 1.63 2.51 -10.94
C PHE A 58 2.02 1.16 -11.52
N ARG A 59 1.45 0.09 -10.99
CA ARG A 59 1.77 -1.29 -11.39
C ARG A 59 0.50 -2.12 -11.40
N VAL A 60 0.46 -3.15 -12.24
CA VAL A 60 -0.59 -4.17 -12.19
C VAL A 60 -0.03 -5.46 -11.60
N VAL A 61 -0.80 -6.09 -10.73
CA VAL A 61 -0.42 -7.34 -10.07
C VAL A 61 -1.54 -8.36 -10.22
N ALA A 62 -1.18 -9.62 -10.44
CA ALA A 62 -2.15 -10.71 -10.51
C ALA A 62 -2.81 -10.96 -9.14
N ALA A 63 -3.95 -11.65 -9.16
CA ALA A 63 -4.61 -12.11 -7.94
C ALA A 63 -3.82 -13.21 -7.24
N ASP A 64 -4.08 -13.41 -5.95
CA ASP A 64 -3.63 -14.58 -5.18
C ASP A 64 -4.72 -15.10 -4.23
N ASP A 65 -4.42 -16.18 -3.51
CA ASP A 65 -5.31 -16.82 -2.52
C ASP A 65 -4.79 -16.66 -1.07
N ILE A 66 -3.85 -15.74 -0.82
CA ILE A 66 -3.24 -15.53 0.50
C ILE A 66 -4.19 -14.69 1.37
N TRP A 67 -4.56 -15.22 2.54
CA TRP A 67 -5.64 -14.67 3.39
C TRP A 67 -5.56 -13.18 3.70
N MET A 68 -4.36 -12.66 3.92
CA MET A 68 -4.13 -11.25 4.24
C MET A 68 -3.47 -10.49 3.09
N SER A 69 -3.37 -11.07 1.90
CA SER A 69 -2.83 -10.34 0.76
C SER A 69 -3.84 -9.31 0.26
N PRO A 70 -3.42 -8.07 -0.01
CA PRO A 70 -4.31 -7.10 -0.64
C PRO A 70 -4.76 -7.54 -2.05
N MET A 71 -4.03 -8.46 -2.72
CA MET A 71 -4.38 -9.06 -4.01
C MET A 71 -5.40 -10.22 -3.91
N ASN A 72 -5.88 -10.55 -2.71
CA ASN A 72 -6.75 -11.70 -2.48
C ASN A 72 -8.20 -11.52 -2.99
N ALA A 73 -8.57 -10.34 -3.49
CA ALA A 73 -9.89 -10.06 -4.08
C ALA A 73 -9.88 -9.97 -5.61
N GLY A 74 -8.79 -10.36 -6.25
CA GLY A 74 -8.64 -10.30 -7.70
C GLY A 74 -7.40 -9.51 -8.13
N PRO A 75 -7.19 -9.36 -9.45
CA PRO A 75 -6.07 -8.59 -9.95
C PRO A 75 -6.21 -7.11 -9.55
N VAL A 76 -5.08 -6.49 -9.24
CA VAL A 76 -5.04 -5.13 -8.70
C VAL A 76 -4.20 -4.19 -9.54
N ALA A 77 -4.44 -2.91 -9.36
CA ALA A 77 -3.55 -1.82 -9.72
C ALA A 77 -2.95 -1.24 -8.42
N ALA A 78 -1.66 -1.46 -8.21
CA ALA A 78 -0.88 -0.83 -7.16
C ALA A 78 -0.65 0.65 -7.50
N ILE A 79 -1.01 1.54 -6.58
CA ILE A 79 -0.77 2.98 -6.67
C ILE A 79 0.05 3.41 -5.46
N SER A 80 1.30 3.82 -5.69
CA SER A 80 2.21 4.27 -4.63
C SER A 80 2.39 5.79 -4.68
N MET A 81 2.26 6.43 -3.51
CA MET A 81 2.38 7.86 -3.28
C MET A 81 3.48 8.13 -2.26
N HIS A 82 4.29 9.16 -2.51
CA HIS A 82 5.45 9.47 -1.68
C HIS A 82 5.42 10.91 -1.17
N GLN A 83 6.01 11.12 0.01
CA GLN A 83 6.28 12.44 0.57
C GLN A 83 7.74 12.51 1.03
N TYR A 84 8.41 13.64 0.79
CA TYR A 84 9.76 13.83 1.33
C TYR A 84 9.76 13.65 2.86
N ALA A 85 10.69 12.85 3.39
CA ALA A 85 10.64 12.42 4.80
C ALA A 85 10.68 13.57 5.82
N ARG A 86 11.18 14.75 5.44
CA ARG A 86 11.21 15.95 6.31
C ARG A 86 9.95 16.81 6.25
N MET A 87 8.96 16.45 5.45
CA MET A 87 7.71 17.17 5.31
C MET A 87 6.56 16.47 6.02
N PRO A 88 5.53 17.19 6.48
CA PRO A 88 4.33 16.58 7.04
C PRO A 88 3.67 15.66 6.02
N TRP A 89 3.47 14.39 6.39
CA TRP A 89 2.90 13.37 5.51
C TRP A 89 1.59 12.77 6.03
N ARG A 90 1.35 12.80 7.35
CA ARG A 90 0.22 12.08 7.97
C ARG A 90 -1.14 12.51 7.45
N ALA A 91 -1.43 13.82 7.48
CA ALA A 91 -2.70 14.35 6.99
C ALA A 91 -2.84 14.20 5.47
N LEU A 92 -1.74 14.36 4.72
CA LEU A 92 -1.69 14.15 3.28
C LEU A 92 -2.09 12.71 2.92
N PHE A 93 -1.50 11.73 3.62
CA PHE A 93 -1.77 10.32 3.40
C PHE A 93 -3.15 9.91 3.91
N ALA A 94 -3.64 10.46 5.02
CA ALA A 94 -4.99 10.18 5.50
C ALA A 94 -6.07 10.66 4.49
N ASP A 95 -5.91 11.86 3.92
CA ASP A 95 -6.83 12.36 2.89
C ASP A 95 -6.77 11.51 1.60
N ALA A 96 -5.57 11.11 1.16
CA ALA A 96 -5.39 10.24 0.00
C ALA A 96 -5.97 8.83 0.23
N GLU A 97 -5.80 8.29 1.44
CA GLU A 97 -6.34 7.00 1.85
C GLU A 97 -7.87 6.96 1.75
N ALA A 98 -8.56 8.06 2.07
CA ALA A 98 -10.01 8.13 1.92
C ALA A 98 -10.46 7.93 0.46
N ILE A 99 -9.71 8.48 -0.51
CA ILE A 99 -9.95 8.30 -1.95
C ILE A 99 -9.74 6.82 -2.33
N PHE A 100 -8.58 6.26 -1.97
CA PHE A 100 -8.28 4.86 -2.30
C PHE A 100 -9.25 3.87 -1.67
N ARG A 101 -9.63 4.08 -0.41
CA ARG A 101 -10.63 3.24 0.27
C ARG A 101 -12.01 3.39 -0.36
N GLY A 102 -12.38 4.59 -0.81
CA GLY A 102 -13.64 4.83 -1.55
C GLY A 102 -13.74 3.99 -2.83
N GLY A 103 -12.62 3.76 -3.52
CA GLY A 103 -12.53 2.87 -4.68
C GLY A 103 -12.33 1.38 -4.37
N GLY A 104 -12.47 0.96 -3.10
CA GLY A 104 -12.27 -0.44 -2.69
C GLY A 104 -10.81 -0.87 -2.55
N GLY A 105 -9.88 0.08 -2.45
CA GLY A 105 -8.47 -0.19 -2.29
C GLY A 105 -8.11 -0.82 -0.95
N ARG A 106 -7.04 -1.63 -0.96
CA ARG A 106 -6.45 -2.26 0.24
C ARG A 106 -5.00 -1.81 0.39
N PRO A 107 -4.52 -1.48 1.61
CA PRO A 107 -3.15 -0.99 1.75
C PRO A 107 -2.12 -2.09 1.53
N HIS A 108 -0.98 -1.71 1.00
CA HIS A 108 0.23 -2.53 1.09
C HIS A 108 0.75 -2.50 2.54
N TRP A 109 0.80 -3.65 3.22
CA TRP A 109 1.12 -3.73 4.65
C TRP A 109 2.49 -3.18 5.06
N ALA A 110 3.46 -3.13 4.15
CA ALA A 110 4.77 -2.56 4.43
C ALA A 110 4.83 -1.01 4.30
N LYS A 111 3.72 -0.36 3.94
CA LYS A 111 3.65 1.10 3.70
C LYS A 111 2.76 1.78 4.74
N ARG A 112 2.72 3.11 4.73
CA ARG A 112 1.88 3.91 5.63
C ARG A 112 0.39 3.70 5.29
N HIS A 113 -0.41 3.49 6.33
CA HIS A 113 -1.88 3.46 6.26
C HIS A 113 -2.47 3.80 7.64
N THR A 114 -3.77 4.08 7.70
CA THR A 114 -4.47 4.41 8.97
C THR A 114 -5.53 3.39 9.38
N LEU A 115 -5.59 2.23 8.71
CA LEU A 115 -6.49 1.13 9.09
C LEU A 115 -6.35 0.74 10.56
N GLY A 116 -7.49 0.47 11.19
CA GLY A 116 -7.60 -0.23 12.47
C GLY A 116 -8.22 -1.62 12.33
N ARG A 117 -8.42 -2.30 13.46
CA ARG A 117 -8.99 -3.65 13.54
C ARG A 117 -10.29 -3.82 12.75
N ALA A 118 -11.23 -2.88 12.92
CA ALA A 118 -12.52 -2.94 12.24
C ALA A 118 -12.39 -2.85 10.71
N ASP A 119 -11.44 -2.06 10.20
CA ASP A 119 -11.17 -1.97 8.78
C ASP A 119 -10.58 -3.28 8.23
N VAL A 120 -9.67 -3.90 8.99
CA VAL A 120 -9.11 -5.21 8.64
C VAL A 120 -10.22 -6.25 8.52
N ASP A 121 -11.10 -6.32 9.52
CA ASP A 121 -12.18 -7.32 9.54
C ASP A 121 -13.19 -7.09 8.40
N ALA A 122 -13.42 -5.83 8.00
CA ALA A 122 -14.26 -5.49 6.86
C ALA A 122 -13.61 -5.83 5.50
N LEU A 123 -12.30 -5.61 5.36
CA LEU A 123 -11.58 -5.79 4.09
C LEU A 123 -11.17 -7.25 3.85
N TYR A 124 -10.90 -8.02 4.91
CA TYR A 124 -10.30 -9.35 4.84
C TYR A 124 -11.16 -10.39 5.57
N PRO A 125 -12.00 -11.15 4.84
CA PRO A 125 -12.88 -12.17 5.43
C PRO A 125 -12.13 -13.27 6.22
N MET A 126 -10.85 -13.47 5.91
CA MET A 126 -10.00 -14.48 6.55
C MET A 126 -9.22 -13.94 7.76
N ALA A 127 -9.45 -12.68 8.15
CA ALA A 127 -8.72 -12.02 9.25
C ALA A 127 -8.77 -12.81 10.56
N GLU A 128 -9.95 -13.27 10.99
CA GLU A 128 -10.05 -14.05 12.23
C GLU A 128 -9.30 -15.39 12.18
N ARG A 129 -9.28 -16.06 11.02
CA ARG A 129 -8.48 -17.29 10.85
C ARG A 129 -6.99 -16.99 10.94
N TYR A 130 -6.54 -15.90 10.32
CA TYR A 130 -5.17 -15.41 10.48
C TYR A 130 -4.84 -15.13 11.95
N ARG A 131 -5.71 -14.40 12.67
CA ARG A 131 -5.50 -14.09 14.10
C ARG A 131 -5.43 -15.36 14.95
N ALA A 132 -6.26 -16.36 14.66
CA ALA A 132 -6.25 -17.65 15.36
C ALA A 132 -4.91 -18.38 15.18
N VAL A 133 -4.40 -18.46 13.94
CA VAL A 133 -3.08 -19.05 13.67
C VAL A 133 -1.98 -18.27 14.36
N ARG A 134 -2.00 -16.92 14.28
CA ARG A 134 -1.03 -16.07 14.96
C ARG A 134 -1.02 -16.30 16.48
N ARG A 135 -2.18 -16.33 17.13
CA ARG A 135 -2.29 -16.61 18.58
C ARG A 135 -1.80 -18.01 18.95
N ALA A 136 -2.03 -19.01 18.10
CA ALA A 136 -1.53 -20.37 18.35
C ALA A 136 0.00 -20.45 18.24
N ALA A 137 0.59 -19.75 17.27
CA ALA A 137 2.03 -19.74 17.03
C ALA A 137 2.80 -18.82 18.00
N ASP A 138 2.19 -17.73 18.44
CA ASP A 138 2.78 -16.74 19.35
C ASP A 138 1.75 -16.29 20.43
N PRO A 139 1.48 -17.15 21.44
CA PRO A 139 0.44 -16.90 22.44
C PRO A 139 0.70 -15.66 23.32
N SER A 140 1.96 -15.30 23.52
CA SER A 140 2.36 -14.13 24.30
C SER A 140 2.54 -12.87 23.45
N GLY A 141 2.39 -12.96 22.12
CA GLY A 141 2.51 -11.82 21.22
C GLY A 141 3.93 -11.24 21.11
N LYS A 142 4.97 -12.07 21.30
CA LYS A 142 6.38 -11.64 21.22
C LYS A 142 6.73 -10.97 19.88
N PHE A 143 6.08 -11.36 18.79
CA PHE A 143 6.33 -10.84 17.44
C PHE A 143 5.39 -9.72 17.01
N LEU A 144 4.51 -9.24 17.90
CA LEU A 144 3.68 -8.07 17.64
C LEU A 144 4.37 -6.80 18.10
N ASN A 145 4.49 -5.84 17.18
CA ASN A 145 4.73 -4.45 17.54
C ASN A 145 3.37 -3.75 17.83
N PRO A 146 3.35 -2.52 18.37
CA PRO A 146 2.10 -1.82 18.68
C PRO A 146 1.13 -1.70 17.48
N HIS A 147 1.66 -1.47 16.28
CA HIS A 147 0.85 -1.37 15.08
C HIS A 147 0.18 -2.70 14.70
N LEU A 148 0.95 -3.79 14.67
CA LEU A 148 0.41 -5.12 14.41
C LEU A 148 -0.54 -5.58 15.53
N ALA A 149 -0.30 -5.17 16.76
CA ALA A 149 -1.20 -5.44 17.87
C ALA A 149 -2.55 -4.75 17.68
N GLU A 150 -2.56 -3.49 17.26
CA GLU A 150 -3.79 -2.75 16.96
C GLU A 150 -4.58 -3.42 15.82
N LEU A 151 -3.90 -3.87 14.77
CA LEU A 151 -4.54 -4.51 13.63
C LEU A 151 -5.02 -5.92 13.94
N PHE A 152 -4.19 -6.73 14.60
CA PHE A 152 -4.26 -8.20 14.58
C PHE A 152 -4.40 -8.88 15.94
N SER A 153 -4.45 -8.14 17.06
CA SER A 153 -4.72 -8.75 18.37
C SER A 153 -6.07 -9.47 18.41
#